data_AF-A0A7S3W5Y7-F1
#
_entry.id   AF-A0A7S3W5Y7-F1
#
_cell.length_a   1.000
_cell.length_b   1.000
_cell.length_c   1.000
_cell.angle_alpha   90.00
_cell.angle_beta   90.00
_cell.angle_gamma   90.00
#
_symmetry.space_group_name_H-M   'P 1'
#
loop_
_entity.id
_entity.type
_entity.pdbx_description
1 polymer ?
#
loop_
_entity_poly.entity_id
_entity_poly.type
_entity_poly.pdbx_seq_one_letter_code
_entity_poly.pdbx_strand_id
1 'polypeptide(L)'
;MVGTDFLSRLEAASEEELGALRGLSCRRVLDNAEVHLSSEQLWAHLNYQLIHLIDFLPATAWQVTFSDYFAVFFVRLHALLQRAGKLLAGVAYQPEWAKPLLPNSRPSSWAHWVVDRLPVRVNLSLAGKAIRGYSAEIGHSLDYALLW
;
A
#
# COMPACT_ATOMS: atom_id res chain seq x y z
N MET A 1 -15.85 -2.98 10.43
CA MET A 1 -15.46 -3.66 9.18
C MET A 1 -14.02 -3.29 8.86
N VAL A 2 -13.12 -4.23 9.07
CA VAL A 2 -11.70 -4.12 8.72
C VAL A 2 -11.57 -4.78 7.35
N GLY A 3 -11.53 -4.00 6.28
CA GLY A 3 -11.46 -4.51 4.90
C GLY A 3 -12.30 -3.74 3.91
N THR A 4 -11.90 -2.51 3.58
CA THR A 4 -12.38 -1.79 2.38
C THR A 4 -11.30 -0.83 1.87
N ASP A 5 -10.02 -1.19 1.98
CA ASP A 5 -8.98 -0.52 1.18
C ASP A 5 -8.73 -1.35 -0.09
N PHE A 6 -8.37 -0.65 -1.16
CA PHE A 6 -8.17 -1.21 -2.49
C PHE A 6 -7.24 -2.42 -2.51
N LEU A 7 -6.12 -2.35 -1.77
CA LEU A 7 -5.13 -3.42 -1.73
C LEU A 7 -5.69 -4.68 -1.06
N SER A 8 -6.40 -4.54 0.06
CA SER A 8 -7.07 -5.67 0.73
C SER A 8 -8.05 -6.42 -0.18
N ARG A 9 -8.69 -5.72 -1.14
CA ARG A 9 -9.61 -6.34 -2.10
C ARG A 9 -8.88 -7.15 -3.17
N LEU A 10 -7.75 -6.69 -3.66
CA LEU A 10 -6.87 -7.47 -4.55
C LEU A 10 -6.24 -8.65 -3.81
N GLU A 11 -5.86 -8.48 -2.55
CA GLU A 11 -5.29 -9.56 -1.74
C GLU A 11 -6.27 -10.70 -1.46
N ALA A 12 -7.56 -10.38 -1.36
CA ALA A 12 -8.64 -11.35 -1.14
C ALA A 12 -9.02 -12.15 -2.40
N ALA A 13 -8.65 -11.65 -3.60
CA ALA A 13 -8.94 -12.33 -4.86
C ALA A 13 -8.01 -13.55 -5.06
N SER A 14 -8.57 -14.61 -5.64
CA SER A 14 -7.86 -15.80 -6.10
C SER A 14 -6.95 -15.48 -7.29
N GLU A 15 -5.99 -16.36 -7.57
CA GLU A 15 -5.10 -16.21 -8.74
C GLU A 15 -5.88 -16.20 -10.07
N GLU A 16 -6.96 -16.96 -10.16
CA GLU A 16 -7.87 -16.96 -11.32
C GLU A 16 -8.57 -15.61 -11.49
N GLU A 17 -9.16 -15.06 -10.41
CA GLU A 17 -9.77 -13.73 -10.43
C GLU A 17 -8.74 -12.65 -10.79
N LEU A 18 -7.54 -12.70 -10.20
CA LEU A 18 -6.45 -11.77 -10.52
C LEU A 18 -6.02 -11.89 -11.99
N GLY A 19 -6.04 -13.08 -12.57
CA GLY A 19 -5.79 -13.33 -13.99
C GLY A 19 -6.92 -12.83 -14.91
N ALA A 20 -8.16 -12.81 -14.41
CA ALA A 20 -9.32 -12.32 -15.12
C ALA A 20 -9.49 -10.79 -15.03
N LEU A 21 -8.82 -10.12 -14.10
CA LEU A 21 -8.95 -8.68 -13.88
C LEU A 21 -8.70 -7.88 -15.17
N ARG A 22 -9.74 -7.20 -15.66
CA ARG A 22 -9.76 -6.34 -16.86
C ARG A 22 -9.31 -4.91 -16.61
N GLY A 23 -9.43 -4.40 -15.38
CA GLY A 23 -9.02 -3.03 -15.07
C GLY A 23 -9.58 -2.42 -13.78
N LEU A 24 -9.46 -1.09 -13.70
CA LEU A 24 -9.92 -0.26 -12.58
C LEU A 24 -10.66 0.96 -13.12
N SER A 25 -11.84 1.27 -12.58
CA SER A 25 -12.43 2.62 -12.65
C SER A 25 -12.30 3.31 -11.30
N CYS A 26 -11.88 4.57 -11.27
CA CYS A 26 -11.82 5.41 -10.07
C CYS A 26 -11.91 6.90 -10.44
N ARG A 27 -11.85 7.79 -9.43
CA ARG A 27 -11.76 9.24 -9.65
C ARG A 27 -10.33 9.74 -9.39
N ARG A 28 -9.88 10.73 -10.17
CA ARG A 28 -8.60 11.41 -9.94
C ARG A 28 -8.69 12.40 -8.80
N VAL A 29 -7.62 12.51 -8.03
CA VAL A 29 -7.51 13.51 -6.94
C VAL A 29 -7.57 14.95 -7.48
N LEU A 30 -7.04 15.22 -8.68
CA LEU A 30 -6.89 16.57 -9.22
C LEU A 30 -8.23 17.29 -9.41
N ASP A 31 -9.19 16.62 -10.06
CA ASP A 31 -10.44 17.23 -10.52
C ASP A 31 -11.66 16.31 -10.36
N ASN A 32 -11.49 15.18 -9.66
CA ASN A 32 -12.51 14.17 -9.44
C ASN A 32 -13.10 13.58 -10.74
N ALA A 33 -12.44 13.78 -11.89
CA ALA A 33 -12.82 13.16 -13.15
C ALA A 33 -12.58 11.66 -13.10
N GLU A 34 -13.41 10.91 -13.82
CA GLU A 34 -13.28 9.45 -13.91
C GLU A 34 -12.03 9.06 -14.71
N VAL A 35 -11.36 8.03 -14.23
CA VAL A 35 -10.22 7.39 -14.90
C VAL A 35 -10.48 5.91 -14.97
N HIS A 36 -10.18 5.37 -16.14
CA HIS A 36 -10.18 3.94 -16.40
C HIS A 36 -8.75 3.50 -16.70
N LEU A 37 -8.28 2.50 -15.98
CA LEU A 37 -7.03 1.82 -16.26
C LEU A 37 -7.37 0.44 -16.83
N SER A 38 -6.74 0.06 -17.95
CA SER A 38 -6.69 -1.34 -18.37
C SER A 38 -5.97 -2.19 -17.33
N SER A 39 -6.06 -3.51 -17.45
CA SER A 39 -5.34 -4.44 -16.57
C SER A 39 -3.83 -4.19 -16.64
N GLU A 40 -3.27 -4.01 -17.84
CA GLU A 40 -1.86 -3.75 -18.06
C GLU A 40 -1.43 -2.43 -17.41
N GLN A 41 -2.22 -1.38 -17.59
CA GLN A 41 -1.97 -0.08 -16.95
C GLN A 41 -2.03 -0.18 -15.44
N LEU A 42 -3.04 -0.88 -14.89
CA LEU A 42 -3.18 -1.08 -13.45
C LEU A 42 -1.96 -1.79 -12.87
N TRP A 43 -1.53 -2.90 -13.47
CA TRP A 43 -0.35 -3.64 -13.00
C TRP A 43 0.93 -2.80 -13.11
N ALA A 44 1.08 -2.01 -14.18
CA ALA A 44 2.19 -1.07 -14.30
C ALA A 44 2.18 -0.01 -13.20
N HIS A 45 1.02 0.62 -12.94
CA HIS A 45 0.86 1.60 -11.86
C HIS A 45 1.12 1.02 -10.47
N LEU A 46 0.72 -0.23 -10.22
CA LEU A 46 1.05 -0.93 -8.98
C LEU A 46 2.56 -1.19 -8.83
N ASN A 47 3.28 -1.47 -9.91
CA ASN A 47 4.73 -1.57 -9.87
C ASN A 47 5.40 -0.21 -9.64
N TYR A 48 4.90 0.87 -10.23
CA TYR A 48 5.37 2.23 -9.91
C TYR A 48 5.10 2.59 -8.45
N GLN A 49 3.93 2.21 -7.91
CA GLN A 49 3.63 2.40 -6.50
C GLN A 49 4.58 1.60 -5.62
N LEU A 50 4.94 0.36 -6.00
CA LEU A 50 5.92 -0.44 -5.28
C LEU A 50 7.29 0.25 -5.23
N ILE A 51 7.74 0.82 -6.35
CA ILE A 51 8.98 1.61 -6.41
C ILE A 51 8.87 2.84 -5.50
N HIS A 52 7.76 3.57 -5.58
CA HIS A 52 7.54 4.78 -4.79
C HIS A 52 7.55 4.53 -3.28
N LEU A 53 7.03 3.38 -2.84
CA LEU A 53 7.08 3.00 -1.42
C LEU A 53 8.51 2.86 -0.91
N ILE A 54 9.48 2.49 -1.77
CA ILE A 54 10.91 2.37 -1.41
C ILE A 54 11.51 3.74 -1.06
N ASP A 55 11.05 4.82 -1.69
CA ASP A 55 11.56 6.19 -1.42
C ASP A 55 11.40 6.59 0.06
N PHE A 56 10.41 6.00 0.73
CA PHE A 56 10.10 6.25 2.14
C PHE A 56 10.68 5.19 3.08
N LEU A 57 11.31 4.14 2.57
CA LEU A 57 12.00 3.15 3.40
C LEU A 57 13.41 3.64 3.73
N PRO A 58 13.84 3.59 5.00
CA PRO A 58 15.16 4.06 5.37
C PRO A 58 16.26 3.21 4.72
N ALA A 59 17.16 3.86 3.96
CA ALA A 59 18.22 3.19 3.19
C ALA A 59 19.14 2.29 4.04
N THR A 60 19.36 2.63 5.31
CA THR A 60 20.19 1.88 6.26
C THR A 60 19.41 0.85 7.07
N ALA A 61 18.09 0.77 6.85
CA ALA A 61 17.15 0.09 7.72
C ALA A 61 16.01 -0.58 6.93
N TRP A 62 16.30 -1.17 5.77
CA TRP A 62 15.37 -2.09 5.08
C TRP A 62 14.88 -3.20 6.02
N GLN A 63 15.74 -3.58 6.96
CA GLN A 63 15.46 -4.56 8.01
C GLN A 63 14.69 -3.99 9.21
N VAL A 64 14.38 -2.69 9.23
CA VAL A 64 14.00 -1.97 10.45
C VAL A 64 12.99 -0.87 10.11
N THR A 65 11.69 -1.20 10.12
CA THR A 65 10.53 -0.30 10.42
C THR A 65 9.20 -1.02 10.10
N PHE A 66 8.86 -2.10 10.83
CA PHE A 66 7.57 -2.80 10.64
C PHE A 66 6.36 -2.06 11.22
N SER A 67 6.59 -0.99 11.99
CA SER A 67 5.55 -0.08 12.50
C SER A 67 5.17 1.00 11.48
N ASP A 68 6.02 1.25 10.48
CA ASP A 68 5.74 2.22 9.43
C ASP A 68 4.75 1.62 8.42
N TYR A 69 3.68 2.37 8.16
CA TYR A 69 2.65 1.94 7.22
C TYR A 69 3.22 1.78 5.80
N PHE A 70 4.24 2.56 5.42
CA PHE A 70 4.90 2.41 4.12
C PHE A 70 5.55 1.04 3.94
N ALA A 71 6.28 0.57 4.96
CA ALA A 71 6.89 -0.77 4.96
C ALA A 71 5.83 -1.87 4.89
N VAL A 72 4.73 -1.72 5.63
CA VAL A 72 3.61 -2.66 5.59
C VAL A 72 2.98 -2.73 4.20
N PHE A 73 2.72 -1.57 3.57
CA PHE A 73 2.17 -1.54 2.21
C PHE A 73 3.15 -2.08 1.17
N PHE A 74 4.46 -1.83 1.34
CA PHE A 74 5.50 -2.36 0.45
C PHE A 74 5.50 -3.89 0.47
N VAL A 75 5.57 -4.50 1.64
CA VAL A 75 5.59 -5.97 1.78
C VAL A 75 4.32 -6.60 1.20
N ARG A 76 3.16 -6.01 1.52
CA ARG A 76 1.85 -6.46 1.02
C ARG A 76 1.75 -6.39 -0.50
N LEU A 77 2.10 -5.24 -1.08
CA LEU A 77 2.05 -5.02 -2.52
C LEU A 77 3.06 -5.88 -3.27
N HIS A 78 4.28 -6.02 -2.75
CA HIS A 78 5.30 -6.90 -3.30
C HIS A 78 4.79 -8.35 -3.36
N ALA A 79 4.25 -8.86 -2.24
CA ALA A 79 3.71 -10.21 -2.17
C ALA A 79 2.52 -10.42 -3.13
N LEU A 80 1.62 -9.44 -3.24
CA LEU A 80 0.51 -9.48 -4.20
C LEU A 80 1.03 -9.56 -5.65
N LEU A 81 1.98 -8.71 -6.03
CA LEU A 81 2.53 -8.67 -7.38
C LEU A 81 3.28 -9.95 -7.72
N GLN A 82 4.02 -10.53 -6.77
CA GLN A 82 4.64 -11.84 -6.93
C GLN A 82 3.60 -12.95 -7.14
N ARG A 83 2.59 -13.01 -6.26
CA ARG A 83 1.51 -14.02 -6.34
C ARG A 83 0.74 -13.93 -7.65
N ALA A 84 0.47 -12.72 -8.14
CA ALA A 84 -0.23 -12.51 -9.41
C ALA A 84 0.67 -12.77 -10.65
N GLY A 85 1.97 -13.02 -10.48
CA GLY A 85 2.92 -13.09 -11.59
C GLY A 85 3.08 -11.75 -12.34
N LYS A 86 2.85 -10.63 -11.66
CA LYS A 86 2.86 -9.26 -12.21
C LYS A 86 3.94 -8.37 -11.60
N LEU A 87 4.90 -8.95 -10.86
CA LEU A 87 6.06 -8.21 -10.39
C LEU A 87 6.99 -7.91 -11.58
N LEU A 88 7.03 -6.64 -11.97
CA LEU A 88 7.88 -6.11 -13.05
C LEU A 88 9.04 -5.28 -12.47
N ALA A 89 8.83 -4.65 -11.32
CA ALA A 89 9.88 -3.89 -10.66
C ALA A 89 10.99 -4.84 -10.18
N GLY A 90 12.23 -4.55 -10.57
CA GLY A 90 13.44 -5.33 -10.21
C GLY A 90 13.87 -5.12 -8.76
N VAL A 91 12.93 -5.24 -7.83
CA VAL A 91 13.17 -5.05 -6.39
C VAL A 91 13.70 -6.36 -5.83
N ALA A 92 15.00 -6.42 -5.52
CA ALA A 92 15.58 -7.53 -4.80
C ALA A 92 15.18 -7.42 -3.32
N TYR A 93 13.98 -7.87 -2.96
CA TYR A 93 13.51 -7.97 -1.58
C TYR A 93 13.36 -9.44 -1.20
N GLN A 94 13.85 -9.80 -0.01
CA GLN A 94 13.64 -11.12 0.57
C GLN A 94 12.89 -11.00 1.90
N PRO A 95 11.79 -11.75 2.11
CA PRO A 95 10.99 -11.68 3.34
C PRO A 95 11.79 -11.86 4.64
N GLU A 96 12.84 -12.68 4.63
CA GLU A 96 13.74 -12.93 5.76
C GLU A 96 14.53 -11.69 6.22
N TRP A 97 14.57 -10.63 5.41
CA TRP A 97 15.20 -9.37 5.80
C TRP A 97 14.33 -8.55 6.74
N ALA A 98 13.03 -8.82 6.82
CA ALA A 98 12.12 -8.22 7.78
C ALA A 98 12.53 -8.58 9.22
N LYS A 99 13.25 -7.69 9.91
CA LYS A 99 13.60 -7.86 11.32
C LYS A 99 12.84 -6.84 12.19
N PRO A 100 12.56 -7.18 13.46
CA PRO A 100 12.11 -6.18 14.42
C PRO A 100 13.15 -5.07 14.59
N LEU A 101 12.70 -3.89 15.02
CA LEU A 101 13.59 -2.81 15.48
C LEU A 101 14.65 -3.37 16.45
N LEU A 102 15.90 -2.95 16.27
CA LEU A 102 16.94 -3.20 17.28
C LEU A 102 16.40 -2.69 18.63
N PRO A 103 16.53 -3.46 19.74
CA PRO A 103 15.92 -3.14 21.03
C PRO A 103 16.21 -1.72 21.59
N ASN A 104 17.22 -1.03 21.04
CA ASN A 104 17.75 0.25 21.52
C ASN A 104 17.68 1.39 20.48
N SER A 105 16.88 1.24 19.43
CA SER A 105 16.71 2.32 18.43
C SER A 105 15.97 3.51 19.06
N ARG A 106 16.58 4.69 19.02
CA ARG A 106 15.96 5.91 19.56
C ARG A 106 14.91 6.42 18.56
N PRO A 107 13.68 6.71 19.00
CA PRO A 107 12.69 7.32 18.13
C PRO A 107 13.18 8.70 17.66
N SER A 108 12.85 9.07 16.43
CA SER A 108 13.18 10.39 15.85
C SER A 108 12.40 11.54 16.52
N SER A 109 11.26 11.23 17.14
CA SER A 109 10.45 12.16 17.93
C SER A 109 9.56 11.43 18.95
N TRP A 110 8.96 12.17 19.89
CA TRP A 110 7.96 11.61 20.82
C TRP A 110 6.73 11.07 20.07
N ALA A 111 6.32 11.73 18.98
CA ALA A 111 5.19 11.30 18.17
C ALA A 111 5.50 9.97 17.48
N HIS A 112 6.70 9.85 16.92
CA HIS A 112 7.20 8.60 16.31
C HIS A 112 7.24 7.45 17.33
N TRP A 113 7.70 7.72 18.55
CA TRP A 113 7.75 6.74 19.65
C TRP A 113 6.38 6.16 20.04
N VAL A 114 5.33 7.01 19.98
CA VAL A 114 3.94 6.59 20.24
C VAL A 114 3.41 5.76 19.08
N VAL A 115 3.60 6.23 17.84
CA VAL A 115 3.16 5.52 16.63
C VAL A 115 3.81 4.13 16.52
N ASP A 116 5.10 4.03 16.85
CA ASP A 116 5.84 2.76 16.86
C ASP A 116 5.27 1.70 17.81
N ARG A 117 4.53 2.13 18.84
CA ARG A 117 3.89 1.24 19.81
C ARG A 117 2.45 0.89 19.48
N LEU A 118 1.86 1.52 18.47
CA LEU A 118 0.50 1.21 18.06
C LEU A 118 0.50 -0.11 17.27
N PRO A 119 -0.50 -0.98 17.48
CA PRO A 119 -0.71 -2.12 16.60
C PRO A 119 -0.89 -1.63 15.15
N VAL A 120 -0.27 -2.31 14.18
CA VAL A 120 -0.33 -1.96 12.75
C VAL A 120 -1.76 -1.70 12.27
N ARG A 121 -2.72 -2.51 12.72
CA ARG A 121 -4.15 -2.35 12.39
C ARG A 121 -4.73 -1.00 12.82
N VAL A 122 -4.30 -0.49 13.97
CA VAL A 122 -4.70 0.83 14.49
C VAL A 122 -4.08 1.92 13.64
N ASN A 123 -2.78 1.81 13.34
CA ASN A 123 -2.07 2.78 12.51
C ASN A 123 -2.71 2.91 11.10
N LEU A 124 -2.95 1.77 10.44
CA LEU A 124 -3.64 1.73 9.14
C LEU A 124 -5.06 2.32 9.19
N SER A 125 -5.79 2.09 10.29
CA SER A 125 -7.14 2.64 10.48
C SER A 125 -7.12 4.17 10.62
N LEU A 126 -6.16 4.71 11.37
CA LEU A 126 -5.97 6.16 11.52
C LEU A 126 -5.58 6.82 10.19
N ALA A 127 -4.62 6.24 9.47
CA ALA A 127 -4.22 6.70 8.13
C ALA A 127 -5.42 6.72 7.18
N GLY A 128 -6.21 5.64 7.15
CA GLY A 128 -7.42 5.57 6.32
C GLY A 128 -8.48 6.60 6.71
N LYS A 129 -8.63 6.94 7.99
CA LYS A 129 -9.52 8.02 8.44
C LYS A 129 -9.03 9.39 7.97
N ALA A 130 -7.72 9.66 8.07
CA ALA A 130 -7.14 10.92 7.60
C ALA A 130 -7.32 11.10 6.09
N ILE A 131 -7.04 10.07 5.28
CA ILE A 131 -7.23 10.10 3.82
C ILE A 131 -8.70 10.40 3.45
N ARG A 132 -9.66 9.77 4.14
CA ARG A 132 -11.09 10.05 3.93
C ARG A 132 -11.46 11.48 4.34
N GLY A 133 -10.91 11.98 5.44
CA GLY A 133 -11.11 13.37 5.89
C GLY A 133 -10.63 14.37 4.83
N TYR A 134 -9.36 14.27 4.43
CA TYR A 134 -8.80 15.15 3.40
C TYR A 134 -9.53 15.04 2.06
N SER A 135 -9.93 13.83 1.65
CA SER A 135 -10.70 13.64 0.41
C SER A 135 -12.07 14.32 0.48
N ALA A 136 -12.77 14.21 1.61
CA ALA A 136 -14.06 14.86 1.81
C ALA A 136 -13.94 16.39 1.80
N GLU A 137 -12.90 16.95 2.41
CA GLU A 137 -12.63 18.39 2.44
C GLU A 137 -12.45 19.00 1.04
N ILE A 138 -11.85 18.24 0.11
CA ILE A 138 -11.63 18.69 -1.28
C ILE A 138 -12.71 18.22 -2.26
N GLY A 139 -13.76 17.54 -1.79
CA GLY A 139 -14.81 16.98 -2.66
C GLY A 139 -14.36 15.83 -3.57
N HIS A 140 -13.29 15.13 -3.20
CA HIS A 140 -12.74 13.98 -3.94
C HIS A 140 -13.44 12.67 -3.53
N SER A 141 -13.87 11.87 -4.51
CA SER A 141 -14.39 10.53 -4.27
C SER A 141 -13.26 9.49 -4.24
N LEU A 142 -13.30 8.63 -3.22
CA LEU A 142 -12.43 7.46 -3.11
C LEU A 142 -13.09 6.18 -3.67
N ASP A 143 -14.26 6.32 -4.31
CA ASP A 143 -14.97 5.19 -4.91
C ASP A 143 -14.17 4.62 -6.07
N TYR A 144 -14.17 3.29 -6.16
CA TYR A 144 -13.54 2.56 -7.24
C TYR A 144 -14.31 1.28 -7.59
N ALA A 145 -14.12 0.80 -8.81
CA ALA A 145 -14.61 -0.48 -9.28
C ALA A 145 -13.47 -1.29 -9.89
N LEU A 146 -13.26 -2.51 -9.39
CA LEU A 146 -12.45 -3.51 -10.07
C LEU A 146 -13.30 -4.14 -11.17
N LEU A 147 -12.79 -4.11 -12.39
CA LEU A 147 -13.44 -4.68 -13.56
C LEU A 147 -12.88 -6.08 -13.74
N TRP A 148 -13.66 -7.11 -13.38
CA TRP A 148 -13.35 -8.52 -13.60
C TRP A 148 -13.87 -8.96 -14.95
#